data_AF-A0A7M1SSJ8-F1
#
_entry.id   AF-A0A7M1SSJ8-F1
#
_cell.length_a   1.000
_cell.length_b   1.000
_cell.length_c   1.000
_cell.angle_alpha   90.00
_cell.angle_beta   90.00
_cell.angle_gamma   90.00
#
_symmetry.space_group_name_H-M   'P 1'
#
loop_
_entity.id
_entity.type
_entity.pdbx_description
1 polymer ?
#
loop_
_entity_poly.entity_id
_entity_poly.type
_entity_poly.pdbx_seq_one_letter_code
_entity_poly.pdbx_strand_id
1 'polypeptide(L)'
;MTDPTEQPAELVPESGEARETVISRGTRASVGTLAPIVRRAVRILRFPAYAVGLVPVLPVLGIFALAVTGDGWWERIVLVLLAAAGAAVMVLWWIRIHRYVTAVDDPDALTGEFVQLVDLLEMRDEMLNRLKALAEKGGIRFFRRLRSLWQVVTIPDYLTGRIEDLSRARWFVPPMIGTTVLRATALFWTAIVSWGLVLILLGLRLTGGF
;
A
#
# COMPACT_ATOMS: atom_id res chain seq x y z
N MET A 1 -31.40 16.28 65.95
CA MET A 1 -32.46 17.01 65.19
C MET A 1 -31.87 18.38 64.90
N THR A 2 -31.40 18.73 63.72
CA THR A 2 -31.69 18.24 62.36
C THR A 2 -30.48 18.57 61.48
N ASP A 3 -30.23 17.68 60.52
CA ASP A 3 -29.09 17.57 59.60
C ASP A 3 -28.95 18.78 58.66
N PRO A 4 -27.77 19.40 58.46
CA PRO A 4 -27.60 20.47 57.50
C PRO A 4 -27.23 19.90 56.12
N THR A 5 -28.04 20.27 55.12
CA THR A 5 -27.65 20.40 53.70
C THR A 5 -27.26 19.11 52.97
N GLU A 6 -28.27 18.33 52.58
CA GLU A 6 -28.21 17.57 51.32
C GLU A 6 -28.21 18.55 50.15
N GLN A 7 -27.02 18.87 49.66
CA GLN A 7 -26.82 19.53 48.38
C GLN A 7 -27.05 18.46 47.30
N PRO A 8 -28.08 18.58 46.43
CA PRO A 8 -28.27 17.59 45.38
C PRO A 8 -27.04 17.64 44.46
N ALA A 9 -26.36 16.49 44.34
CA ALA A 9 -25.24 16.31 43.45
C ALA A 9 -25.64 16.73 42.04
N GLU A 10 -25.19 17.91 41.63
CA GLU A 10 -25.28 18.40 40.27
C GLU A 10 -24.44 17.45 39.42
N LEU A 11 -25.11 16.49 38.79
CA LEU A 11 -24.57 15.65 37.72
C LEU A 11 -24.13 16.59 36.60
N VAL A 12 -22.90 17.09 36.68
CA VAL A 12 -22.22 17.75 35.58
C VAL A 12 -22.11 16.69 34.48
N PRO A 13 -22.88 16.79 33.38
CA PRO A 13 -22.82 15.79 32.35
C PRO A 13 -21.45 15.90 31.68
N GLU A 14 -20.72 14.79 31.66
CA GLU A 14 -20.21 14.16 30.43
C GLU A 14 -19.68 15.09 29.33
N SER A 15 -19.06 16.23 29.65
CA SER A 15 -18.50 17.12 28.62
C SER A 15 -17.33 16.45 27.87
N GLY A 16 -16.74 15.41 28.46
CA GLY A 16 -15.77 14.50 27.82
C GLY A 16 -16.44 13.47 26.91
N GLU A 17 -17.35 12.64 27.43
CA GLU A 17 -18.03 11.57 26.67
C GLU A 17 -18.92 12.12 25.55
N ALA A 18 -19.62 13.24 25.76
CA ALA A 18 -20.38 13.90 24.69
C ALA A 18 -19.47 14.43 23.57
N ARG A 19 -18.25 14.92 23.90
CA ARG A 19 -17.27 15.36 22.89
C ARG A 19 -16.67 14.18 22.15
N GLU A 20 -16.32 13.12 22.86
CA GLU A 20 -15.72 11.90 22.33
C GLU A 20 -16.68 11.14 21.40
N THR A 21 -17.96 11.06 21.77
CA THR A 21 -19.01 10.47 20.93
C THR A 21 -19.35 11.33 19.70
N VAL A 22 -19.11 12.64 19.74
CA VAL A 22 -19.29 13.55 18.59
C VAL A 22 -18.08 13.49 17.65
N ILE A 23 -16.85 13.49 18.17
CA ILE A 23 -15.60 13.36 17.40
C ILE A 23 -15.55 12.00 16.69
N SER A 24 -15.93 10.91 17.37
CA SER A 24 -16.01 9.57 16.78
C SER A 24 -17.09 9.46 15.69
N ARG A 25 -18.24 10.13 15.85
CA ARG A 25 -19.28 10.23 14.81
C ARG A 25 -18.82 11.04 13.60
N GLY A 26 -18.19 12.19 13.81
CA GLY A 26 -17.64 13.04 12.74
C GLY A 26 -16.52 12.36 11.94
N THR A 27 -15.66 11.61 12.64
CA THR A 27 -14.60 10.79 12.04
C THR A 27 -15.18 9.66 11.20
N ARG A 28 -16.15 8.91 11.74
CA ARG A 28 -16.83 7.82 11.02
C ARG A 28 -17.53 8.32 9.75
N ALA A 29 -18.20 9.47 9.81
CA ALA A 29 -18.84 10.07 8.63
C ALA A 29 -17.81 10.50 7.56
N SER A 30 -16.69 11.09 7.99
CA SER A 30 -15.61 11.51 7.08
C SER A 30 -14.91 10.32 6.41
N VAL A 31 -14.60 9.27 7.18
CA VAL A 31 -13.99 8.03 6.66
C VAL A 31 -14.96 7.28 5.74
N GLY A 32 -16.25 7.18 6.12
CA GLY A 32 -17.28 6.52 5.30
C GLY A 32 -17.47 7.20 3.94
N THR A 33 -17.23 8.51 3.84
CA THR A 33 -17.25 9.24 2.57
C THR A 33 -16.02 8.94 1.71
N LEU A 34 -14.87 8.68 2.33
CA LEU A 34 -13.60 8.40 1.63
C LEU A 34 -13.47 6.94 1.17
N ALA A 35 -14.02 5.98 1.91
CA ALA A 35 -13.97 4.55 1.58
C ALA A 35 -14.42 4.20 0.15
N PRO A 36 -15.57 4.70 -0.38
CA PRO A 36 -15.97 4.42 -1.76
C PRO A 36 -15.05 5.09 -2.80
N ILE A 37 -14.46 6.25 -2.49
CA ILE A 37 -13.50 6.95 -3.35
C ILE A 37 -12.20 6.14 -3.44
N VAL A 38 -11.68 5.68 -2.30
CA VAL A 38 -10.50 4.81 -2.22
C VAL A 38 -10.74 3.51 -2.97
N ARG A 39 -11.93 2.91 -2.83
CA ARG A 39 -12.33 1.73 -3.60
C ARG A 39 -12.31 1.95 -5.09
N ARG A 40 -12.88 3.06 -5.54
CA ARG A 40 -12.87 3.41 -6.97
C ARG A 40 -11.45 3.65 -7.47
N ALA A 41 -10.64 4.38 -6.71
CA ALA A 41 -9.25 4.64 -7.06
C ALA A 41 -8.44 3.32 -7.18
N VAL A 42 -8.54 2.43 -6.20
CA VAL A 42 -7.84 1.12 -6.22
C VAL A 42 -8.34 0.25 -7.39
N ARG A 43 -9.65 0.23 -7.66
CA ARG A 43 -10.20 -0.52 -8.80
C ARG A 43 -9.79 0.03 -10.16
N ILE A 44 -9.61 1.34 -10.30
CA ILE A 44 -9.11 1.94 -11.54
C ILE A 44 -7.62 1.65 -11.68
N LEU A 45 -6.86 1.83 -10.59
CA LEU A 45 -5.41 1.68 -10.58
C LEU A 45 -4.95 0.22 -10.72
N ARG A 46 -5.83 -0.77 -10.48
CA ARG A 46 -5.50 -2.19 -10.66
C ARG A 46 -5.04 -2.49 -12.10
N PHE A 47 -5.73 -1.93 -13.11
CA PHE A 47 -5.44 -2.22 -14.52
C PHE A 47 -4.03 -1.78 -14.93
N PRO A 48 -3.62 -0.52 -14.72
CA PRO A 48 -2.24 -0.12 -15.01
C PRO A 48 -1.24 -0.88 -14.15
N ALA A 49 -1.55 -1.23 -12.90
CA ALA A 49 -0.64 -2.00 -12.06
C ALA A 49 -0.43 -3.44 -12.56
N TYR A 50 -1.49 -4.10 -13.06
CA TYR A 50 -1.38 -5.41 -13.73
C TYR A 50 -0.62 -5.31 -15.05
N ALA A 51 -0.87 -4.26 -15.85
CA ALA A 51 -0.18 -4.03 -17.11
C ALA A 51 1.34 -3.85 -16.90
N VAL A 52 1.75 -3.07 -15.90
CA VAL A 52 3.17 -2.92 -15.53
C VAL A 52 3.78 -4.25 -15.10
N GLY A 53 3.04 -5.09 -14.38
CA GLY A 53 3.47 -6.44 -14.01
C GLY A 53 3.69 -7.38 -15.20
N LEU A 54 3.02 -7.14 -16.33
CA LEU A 54 3.16 -7.95 -17.55
C LEU A 54 4.39 -7.60 -18.39
N VAL A 55 4.91 -6.37 -18.30
CA VAL A 55 6.07 -5.91 -19.09
C VAL A 55 7.30 -6.84 -18.97
N PRO A 56 7.73 -7.27 -17.77
CA PRO A 56 8.87 -8.18 -17.61
C PRO A 56 8.57 -9.64 -17.97
N VAL A 57 7.31 -10.03 -18.24
CA VAL A 57 6.96 -11.44 -18.50
C VAL A 57 7.61 -11.94 -19.78
N LEU A 58 7.48 -11.17 -20.85
CA LEU A 58 7.99 -11.55 -22.16
C LEU A 58 9.52 -11.80 -22.14
N PRO A 59 10.36 -10.88 -21.64
CA PRO A 59 11.79 -11.13 -21.60
C PRO A 59 12.16 -12.26 -20.61
N VAL A 60 11.50 -12.37 -19.45
CA VAL A 60 11.80 -13.48 -18.52
C VAL A 60 11.49 -14.84 -19.15
N LEU A 61 10.40 -14.96 -19.91
CA LEU A 61 10.10 -16.15 -20.70
C LEU A 61 11.14 -16.39 -21.80
N GLY A 62 11.63 -15.32 -22.44
CA GLY A 62 12.73 -15.40 -23.42
C GLY A 62 14.01 -15.97 -22.81
N ILE A 63 14.43 -15.49 -21.63
CA ILE A 63 15.59 -16.02 -20.89
C ILE A 63 15.39 -17.50 -20.58
N PHE A 64 14.20 -17.87 -20.11
CA PHE A 64 13.87 -19.25 -19.79
C PHE A 64 13.91 -20.16 -21.04
N ALA A 65 13.33 -19.70 -22.16
CA ALA A 65 13.35 -20.44 -23.42
C ALA A 65 14.80 -20.67 -23.89
N LEU A 66 15.64 -19.62 -23.84
CA LEU A 66 17.06 -19.72 -24.17
C LEU A 66 17.79 -20.73 -23.27
N ALA A 67 17.47 -20.75 -21.97
CA ALA A 67 18.03 -21.73 -21.03
C ALA A 67 17.69 -23.18 -21.39
N VAL A 68 16.47 -23.41 -21.87
CA VAL A 68 16.01 -24.75 -22.27
C VAL A 68 16.63 -25.18 -23.60
N THR A 69 16.90 -24.25 -24.51
CA THR A 69 17.49 -24.57 -25.82
C THR A 69 19.03 -24.62 -25.82
N GLY A 70 19.70 -24.16 -24.77
CA GLY A 70 21.16 -24.14 -24.68
C GLY A 70 21.78 -25.51 -24.41
N ASP A 71 22.95 -25.75 -24.99
CA ASP A 71 23.67 -27.03 -24.88
C ASP A 71 24.58 -27.09 -23.63
N GLY A 72 24.96 -25.94 -23.08
CA GLY A 72 25.79 -25.83 -21.88
C GLY A 72 25.02 -26.10 -20.58
N TRP A 73 25.41 -27.12 -19.82
CA TRP A 73 24.79 -27.44 -18.53
C TRP A 73 24.84 -26.26 -17.54
N TRP A 74 25.99 -25.57 -17.49
CA TRP A 74 26.23 -24.46 -16.56
C TRP A 74 25.41 -23.22 -16.95
N GLU A 75 25.41 -22.88 -18.25
CA GLU A 75 24.64 -21.77 -18.80
C GLU A 75 23.14 -21.96 -18.56
N ARG A 76 22.64 -23.18 -18.79
CA ARG A 76 21.25 -23.53 -18.49
C ARG A 76 20.90 -23.27 -17.02
N ILE A 77 21.74 -23.70 -16.07
CA ILE A 77 21.46 -23.44 -14.64
C ILE A 77 21.40 -21.94 -14.36
N VAL A 78 22.41 -21.18 -14.82
CA VAL A 78 22.48 -19.74 -14.56
C VAL A 78 21.26 -19.02 -15.13
N LEU A 79 20.87 -19.33 -16.36
CA LEU A 79 19.71 -18.72 -17.01
C LEU A 79 18.38 -19.14 -16.36
N VAL A 80 18.25 -20.39 -15.93
CA VAL A 80 17.06 -20.85 -15.18
C VAL A 80 16.96 -20.12 -13.84
N LEU A 81 18.07 -20.01 -13.09
CA LEU A 81 18.07 -19.29 -11.81
C LEU A 81 17.72 -17.81 -12.00
N LEU A 82 18.21 -17.19 -13.08
CA LEU A 82 17.90 -15.81 -13.39
C LEU A 82 16.43 -15.60 -13.78
N ALA A 83 15.89 -16.49 -14.62
CA ALA A 83 14.48 -16.49 -14.98
C ALA A 83 13.59 -16.72 -13.74
N ALA A 84 13.98 -17.64 -12.85
CA ALA A 84 13.29 -17.90 -11.60
C ALA A 84 13.31 -16.70 -10.67
N ALA A 85 14.44 -16.00 -10.54
CA ALA A 85 14.54 -14.77 -9.75
C ALA A 85 13.62 -13.66 -10.31
N GLY A 86 13.62 -13.47 -11.64
CA GLY A 86 12.70 -12.54 -12.31
C GLY A 86 11.23 -12.91 -12.08
N ALA A 87 10.90 -14.19 -12.21
CA ALA A 87 9.56 -14.72 -11.93
C ALA A 87 9.13 -14.49 -10.49
N ALA A 88 10.02 -14.69 -9.51
CA ALA A 88 9.72 -14.45 -8.10
C ALA A 88 9.34 -12.98 -7.85
N VAL A 89 10.07 -12.02 -8.43
CA VAL A 89 9.74 -10.58 -8.31
C VAL A 89 8.35 -10.28 -8.89
N MET A 90 8.03 -10.84 -10.06
CA MET A 90 6.72 -10.66 -10.71
C MET A 90 5.59 -11.26 -9.86
N VAL A 91 5.76 -12.48 -9.35
CA VAL A 91 4.78 -13.15 -8.48
C VAL A 91 4.54 -12.34 -7.20
N LEU A 92 5.60 -11.85 -6.55
CA LEU A 92 5.49 -11.01 -5.36
C LEU A 92 4.74 -9.69 -5.62
N TRP A 93 4.89 -9.13 -6.82
CA TRP A 93 4.13 -7.95 -7.25
C TRP A 93 2.64 -8.26 -7.44
N TRP A 94 2.29 -9.35 -8.13
CA TRP A 94 0.88 -9.71 -8.32
C TRP A 94 0.17 -10.12 -7.03
N ILE A 95 0.82 -10.88 -6.16
CA ILE A 95 0.29 -11.18 -4.82
C ILE A 95 -0.01 -9.88 -4.08
N ARG A 96 0.87 -8.88 -4.21
CA ARG A 96 0.69 -7.58 -3.56
C ARG A 96 -0.50 -6.82 -4.12
N ILE A 97 -0.63 -6.69 -5.45
CA ILE A 97 -1.79 -6.05 -6.08
C ILE A 97 -3.09 -6.75 -5.67
N HIS A 98 -3.09 -8.08 -5.69
CA HIS A 98 -4.27 -8.86 -5.32
C HIS A 98 -4.71 -8.55 -3.88
N ARG A 99 -3.76 -8.53 -2.92
CA ARG A 99 -4.05 -8.15 -1.52
C ARG A 99 -4.62 -6.73 -1.40
N TYR A 100 -4.14 -5.76 -2.18
CA TYR A 100 -4.71 -4.41 -2.22
C TYR A 100 -6.15 -4.40 -2.75
N VAL A 101 -6.45 -5.20 -3.77
CA VAL A 101 -7.82 -5.29 -4.32
C VAL A 101 -8.75 -5.95 -3.30
N THR A 102 -8.34 -7.08 -2.73
CA THR A 102 -9.13 -7.82 -1.72
C THR A 102 -9.39 -6.99 -0.46
N ALA A 103 -8.42 -6.19 -0.02
CA ALA A 103 -8.57 -5.33 1.14
C ALA A 103 -9.73 -4.34 0.98
N VAL A 104 -10.05 -3.96 -0.25
CA VAL A 104 -10.98 -2.88 -0.59
C VAL A 104 -12.31 -3.41 -1.14
N ASP A 105 -12.47 -4.73 -1.25
CA ASP A 105 -13.73 -5.32 -1.68
C ASP A 105 -14.84 -5.24 -0.63
N ASP A 106 -14.49 -5.08 0.66
CA ASP A 106 -15.43 -4.83 1.78
C ASP A 106 -15.26 -3.39 2.32
N PRO A 107 -16.05 -2.43 1.80
CA PRO A 107 -15.90 -1.02 2.16
C PRO A 107 -16.33 -0.72 3.61
N ASP A 108 -17.22 -1.51 4.17
CA ASP A 108 -17.75 -1.29 5.53
C ASP A 108 -16.74 -1.76 6.57
N ALA A 109 -16.14 -2.94 6.37
CA ALA A 109 -15.03 -3.40 7.20
C ALA A 109 -13.80 -2.48 7.07
N LEU A 110 -13.51 -1.99 5.86
CA LEU A 110 -12.42 -1.03 5.63
C LEU A 110 -12.65 0.29 6.37
N THR A 111 -13.88 0.79 6.38
CA THR A 111 -14.25 2.01 7.13
C THR A 111 -14.06 1.80 8.64
N GLY A 112 -14.46 0.64 9.17
CA GLY A 112 -14.25 0.29 10.57
C GLY A 112 -12.77 0.26 10.95
N GLU A 113 -11.92 -0.39 10.16
CA GLU A 113 -10.48 -0.45 10.42
C GLU A 113 -9.79 0.91 10.23
N PHE A 114 -10.25 1.77 9.32
CA PHE A 114 -9.72 3.14 9.21
C PHE A 114 -10.09 4.01 10.40
N VAL A 115 -11.30 3.87 10.96
CA VAL A 115 -11.68 4.57 12.19
C VAL A 115 -10.78 4.14 13.34
N GLN A 116 -10.52 2.84 13.48
CA GLN A 116 -9.55 2.32 14.46
C GLN A 116 -8.14 2.85 14.22
N LEU A 117 -7.71 2.93 12.96
CA LEU A 117 -6.38 3.47 12.61
C LEU A 117 -6.24 4.95 12.98
N VAL A 118 -7.26 5.77 12.72
CA VAL A 118 -7.27 7.21 13.06
C VAL A 118 -7.20 7.40 14.57
N ASP A 119 -7.96 6.60 15.31
CA ASP A 119 -7.98 6.60 16.77
C ASP A 119 -6.61 6.19 17.34
N LEU A 120 -6.02 5.12 16.80
CA LEU A 120 -4.72 4.58 17.22
C LEU A 120 -3.54 5.50 16.88
N LEU A 121 -3.66 6.30 15.83
CA LEU A 121 -2.67 7.31 15.47
C LEU A 121 -2.86 8.63 16.26
N GLU A 122 -3.85 8.70 17.16
CA GLU A 122 -4.33 9.93 17.79
C GLU A 122 -4.41 11.09 16.79
N MET A 123 -4.82 10.77 15.55
CA MET A 123 -4.84 11.72 14.45
C MET A 123 -5.96 12.71 14.74
N ARG A 124 -5.63 13.78 15.48
CA ARG A 124 -6.55 14.88 15.80
C ARG A 124 -7.25 15.36 14.54
N ASP A 125 -8.50 15.80 14.69
CA ASP A 125 -9.34 16.38 13.62
C ASP A 125 -8.60 17.39 12.75
N GLU A 126 -7.62 18.10 13.30
CA GLU A 126 -6.69 18.99 12.60
C GLU A 126 -5.94 18.32 11.43
N MET A 127 -5.42 17.11 11.62
CA MET A 127 -4.70 16.33 10.60
C MET A 127 -5.66 15.78 9.54
N LEU A 128 -6.84 15.31 9.96
CA LEU A 128 -7.89 14.88 9.03
C LEU A 128 -8.42 16.04 8.19
N ASN A 129 -8.65 17.21 8.80
CA ASN A 129 -9.07 18.42 8.09
C ASN A 129 -7.97 18.93 7.15
N ARG A 130 -6.69 18.82 7.53
CA ARG A 130 -5.56 19.11 6.63
C ARG A 130 -5.51 18.15 5.44
N LEU A 131 -5.75 16.85 5.67
CA LEU A 131 -5.84 15.84 4.61
C LEU A 131 -7.04 16.09 3.68
N LYS A 132 -8.20 16.45 4.23
CA LYS A 132 -9.41 16.80 3.47
C LYS A 132 -9.21 18.06 2.64
N ALA A 133 -8.63 19.11 3.21
CA ALA A 133 -8.27 20.34 2.51
C ALA A 133 -7.16 20.12 1.45
N LEU A 134 -6.31 19.11 1.64
CA LEU A 134 -5.35 18.68 0.63
C LEU A 134 -6.04 17.94 -0.53
N ALA A 135 -7.00 17.06 -0.22
CA ALA A 135 -7.74 16.28 -1.21
C ALA A 135 -8.64 17.14 -2.10
N GLU A 136 -9.21 18.23 -1.57
CA GLU A 136 -10.01 19.20 -2.34
C GLU A 136 -9.17 20.03 -3.33
N LYS A 137 -7.86 20.19 -3.07
CA LYS A 137 -6.93 20.94 -3.94
C LYS A 137 -6.10 19.98 -4.79
N GLY A 138 -6.76 19.31 -5.74
CA GLY A 138 -6.12 18.36 -6.67
C GLY A 138 -4.99 18.99 -7.51
N GLY A 139 -3.96 18.18 -7.83
CA GLY A 139 -2.87 18.55 -8.76
C GLY A 139 -1.51 17.93 -8.45
N ILE A 140 -0.50 18.16 -9.29
CA ILE A 140 0.87 17.58 -9.12
C ILE A 140 1.55 18.07 -7.83
N ARG A 141 1.16 19.25 -7.32
CA ARG A 141 1.65 19.82 -6.06
C ARG A 141 1.09 19.10 -4.81
N PHE A 142 -0.03 18.39 -4.95
CA PHE A 142 -0.60 17.52 -3.92
C PHE A 142 0.38 16.40 -3.56
N PHE A 143 0.92 15.68 -4.55
CA PHE A 143 1.89 14.61 -4.31
C PHE A 143 3.15 15.09 -3.60
N ARG A 144 3.63 16.30 -3.93
CA ARG A 144 4.81 16.89 -3.29
C ARG A 144 4.57 17.24 -1.81
N ARG A 145 3.39 17.76 -1.48
CA ARG A 145 2.97 18.10 -0.11
C ARG A 145 2.57 16.89 0.71
N LEU A 146 1.94 15.92 0.06
CA LEU A 146 1.64 14.63 0.64
C LEU A 146 2.95 13.94 1.03
N ARG A 147 3.93 13.90 0.12
CA ARG A 147 5.29 13.39 0.42
C ARG A 147 5.97 14.11 1.58
N SER A 148 5.84 15.45 1.70
CA SER A 148 6.42 16.18 2.83
C SER A 148 5.71 15.93 4.15
N LEU A 149 4.38 15.74 4.16
CA LEU A 149 3.65 15.30 5.35
C LEU A 149 4.07 13.89 5.76
N TRP A 150 4.24 12.99 4.80
CA TRP A 150 4.70 11.62 5.03
C TRP A 150 6.14 11.54 5.55
N GLN A 151 7.00 12.51 5.20
CA GLN A 151 8.40 12.53 5.66
C GLN A 151 8.54 12.90 7.14
N VAL A 152 7.48 13.46 7.74
CA VAL A 152 7.43 13.88 9.15
C VAL A 152 6.68 12.86 10.02
N VAL A 153 5.84 12.00 9.42
CA VAL A 153 5.14 10.91 10.11
C VAL A 153 6.10 9.72 10.28
N THR A 154 7.05 9.85 11.20
CA THR A 154 7.81 8.71 11.72
C THR A 154 6.92 7.99 12.71
N ILE A 155 6.27 6.91 12.29
CA ILE A 155 5.46 6.08 13.18
C ILE A 155 6.41 5.41 14.17
N PRO A 156 6.25 5.63 15.49
CA PRO A 156 7.05 4.95 16.49
C PRO A 156 6.91 3.43 16.40
N ASP A 157 8.01 2.69 16.57
CA ASP A 157 8.04 1.22 16.38
C ASP A 157 7.01 0.45 17.23
N TYR A 158 6.62 0.99 18.38
CA TYR A 158 5.60 0.39 19.25
C TYR A 158 4.16 0.46 18.68
N LEU A 159 3.87 1.37 17.75
CA LEU A 159 2.58 1.44 17.06
C LEU A 159 2.55 0.52 15.83
N THR A 160 3.70 0.18 15.27
CA THR A 160 3.83 -0.69 14.09
C THR A 160 3.20 -2.07 14.33
N GLY A 161 3.41 -2.66 15.51
CA GLY A 161 2.81 -3.95 15.88
C GLY A 161 1.27 -3.91 15.90
N ARG A 162 0.68 -2.84 16.44
CA ARG A 162 -0.79 -2.69 16.46
C ARG A 162 -1.39 -2.36 15.10
N ILE A 163 -0.62 -1.73 14.21
CA ILE A 163 -1.02 -1.49 12.82
C ILE A 163 -1.00 -2.80 12.02
N GLU A 164 -0.09 -3.73 12.33
CA GLU A 164 -0.01 -5.04 11.66
C GLU A 164 -1.21 -5.95 11.93
N ASP A 165 -1.88 -5.76 13.07
CA ASP A 165 -3.11 -6.46 13.46
C ASP A 165 -4.33 -6.06 12.60
N LEU A 166 -4.29 -4.88 11.97
CA LEU A 166 -5.36 -4.42 11.07
C LEU A 166 -5.26 -5.13 9.71
N SER A 167 -6.25 -5.96 9.39
CA SER A 167 -6.17 -6.87 8.24
C SER A 167 -6.17 -6.17 6.88
N ARG A 168 -6.90 -5.04 6.77
CA ARG A 168 -7.19 -4.28 5.54
C ARG A 168 -6.57 -2.88 5.57
N ALA A 169 -6.65 -2.15 6.69
CA ALA A 169 -6.16 -0.77 6.77
C ALA A 169 -4.63 -0.69 6.69
N ARG A 170 -3.90 -1.70 7.20
CA ARG A 170 -2.43 -1.74 7.21
C ARG A 170 -1.78 -1.48 5.85
N TRP A 171 -2.45 -1.84 4.75
CA TRP A 171 -1.90 -1.72 3.41
C TRP A 171 -1.78 -0.26 2.95
N PHE A 172 -2.52 0.65 3.58
CA PHE A 172 -2.56 2.09 3.28
C PHE A 172 -1.66 2.93 4.21
N VAL A 173 -0.95 2.28 5.14
CA VAL A 173 -0.11 2.91 6.16
C VAL A 173 1.35 2.92 5.67
N PRO A 174 2.15 3.96 5.95
CA PRO A 174 3.43 4.22 5.29
C PRO A 174 4.49 3.11 5.35
N PRO A 175 4.64 2.26 6.39
CA PRO A 175 5.60 1.16 6.34
C PRO A 175 5.32 0.21 5.16
N MET A 176 4.05 0.00 4.84
CA MET A 176 3.63 -0.83 3.70
C MET A 176 3.75 -0.10 2.35
N ILE A 177 3.69 1.24 2.33
CA ILE A 177 3.91 2.03 1.11
C ILE A 177 5.40 1.95 0.71
N GLY A 178 6.32 2.03 1.67
CA GLY A 178 7.77 1.91 1.42
C GLY A 178 8.15 0.59 0.76
N THR A 179 7.63 -0.53 1.27
CA THR A 179 7.86 -1.86 0.67
C THR A 179 7.23 -1.99 -0.72
N THR A 180 6.14 -1.27 -1.00
CA THR A 180 5.51 -1.24 -2.33
C THR A 180 6.36 -0.47 -3.33
N VAL A 181 6.94 0.68 -2.93
CA VAL A 181 7.89 1.43 -3.76
C VAL A 181 9.13 0.60 -4.04
N LEU A 182 9.70 -0.07 -3.03
CA LEU A 182 10.85 -0.94 -3.21
C LEU A 182 10.57 -2.07 -4.22
N ARG A 183 9.41 -2.73 -4.09
CA ARG A 183 8.98 -3.78 -5.03
C ARG A 183 8.72 -3.24 -6.43
N ALA A 184 8.13 -2.05 -6.56
CA ALA A 184 7.92 -1.41 -7.86
C ALA A 184 9.26 -1.08 -8.53
N THR A 185 10.22 -0.55 -7.76
CA THR A 185 11.60 -0.30 -8.23
C THR A 185 12.30 -1.60 -8.64
N ALA A 186 12.16 -2.66 -7.84
CA ALA A 186 12.70 -3.97 -8.20
C ALA A 186 12.09 -4.48 -9.51
N LEU A 187 10.77 -4.44 -9.66
CA LEU A 187 10.07 -4.83 -10.89
C LEU A 187 10.52 -4.02 -12.10
N PHE A 188 10.67 -2.70 -11.93
CA PHE A 188 11.15 -1.79 -12.97
C PHE A 188 12.56 -2.18 -13.45
N TRP A 189 13.49 -2.42 -12.53
CA TRP A 189 14.83 -2.89 -12.86
C TRP A 189 14.83 -4.29 -13.47
N THR A 190 14.01 -5.21 -12.95
CA THR A 190 13.83 -6.54 -13.55
C THR A 190 13.39 -6.42 -15.00
N ALA A 191 12.45 -5.54 -15.33
CA ALA A 191 12.02 -5.31 -16.70
C ALA A 191 13.18 -4.80 -17.58
N ILE A 192 13.91 -3.77 -17.15
CA ILE A 192 15.04 -3.22 -17.92
C ILE A 192 16.13 -4.26 -18.14
N VAL A 193 16.58 -4.92 -17.07
CA VAL A 193 17.69 -5.88 -17.12
C VAL A 193 17.30 -7.11 -17.94
N SER A 194 16.10 -7.66 -17.75
CA SER A 194 15.66 -8.84 -18.50
C SER A 194 15.56 -8.54 -20.00
N TRP A 195 15.02 -7.38 -20.40
CA TRP A 195 14.99 -6.97 -21.80
C TRP A 195 16.39 -6.83 -22.39
N GLY A 196 17.28 -6.09 -21.71
CA GLY A 196 18.66 -5.93 -22.16
C GLY A 196 19.37 -7.28 -22.31
N LEU A 197 19.20 -8.16 -21.33
CA LEU A 197 19.83 -9.48 -21.34
C LEU A 197 19.28 -10.37 -22.45
N VAL A 198 17.97 -10.45 -22.64
CA VAL A 198 17.38 -11.24 -23.74
C VAL A 198 17.91 -10.78 -25.08
N LEU A 199 17.95 -9.47 -25.32
CA LEU A 199 18.43 -8.93 -26.59
C LEU A 199 19.91 -9.28 -26.83
N ILE A 200 20.74 -9.20 -25.79
CA ILE A 200 22.16 -9.57 -25.86
C ILE A 200 22.30 -11.07 -26.12
N LEU A 201 21.64 -11.92 -25.34
CA LEU A 201 21.73 -13.37 -25.47
C LEU A 201 21.20 -13.86 -26.82
N LEU A 202 20.10 -13.28 -27.29
CA LEU A 202 19.54 -13.58 -28.60
C LEU A 202 20.52 -13.18 -29.72
N GLY A 203 21.15 -12.00 -29.62
CA GLY A 203 22.17 -11.57 -30.57
C GLY A 203 23.37 -12.52 -30.62
N LEU A 204 23.86 -12.95 -29.45
CA LEU A 204 24.99 -13.89 -29.34
C LEU A 204 24.65 -15.24 -29.99
N ARG A 205 23.47 -15.78 -29.67
CA ARG A 205 22.94 -17.03 -30.25
C ARG A 205 22.88 -16.97 -31.77
N LEU A 206 22.41 -15.86 -32.34
CA LEU A 206 22.31 -15.67 -33.80
C LEU A 206 23.68 -15.57 -34.48
N THR A 207 24.71 -15.09 -33.76
CA THR A 207 26.09 -15.00 -34.28
C THR A 207 26.91 -16.29 -34.09
N GLY A 208 26.32 -17.36 -33.57
CA GLY A 208 27.02 -18.61 -33.28
C GLY A 208 27.88 -18.56 -32.01
N GLY A 209 27.72 -17.52 -31.19
CA GLY A 209 28.19 -17.54 -29.82
C GLY A 209 27.27 -18.47 -29.03
N PHE A 210 27.77 -19.67 -28.74
CA PHE A 210 27.19 -20.75 -27.91
C PHE A 210 25.84 -21.32 -28.35
#